data_AF-A0A7X8VQU1-F1
#
_entry.id   AF-A0A7X8VQU1-F1
#
_cell.length_a   1.000
_cell.length_b   1.000
_cell.length_c   1.000
_cell.angle_alpha   90.00
_cell.angle_beta   90.00
_cell.angle_gamma   90.00
#
_symmetry.space_group_name_H-M   'P 1'
#
loop_
_entity.id
_entity.type
_entity.pdbx_description
1 polymer ?
#
loop_
_entity_poly.entity_id
_entity_poly.type
_entity_poly.pdbx_seq_one_letter_code
_entity_poly.pdbx_strand_id
1 'polypeptide(L)'
;MCPHLCIGLPPKRDASTDFFVEIREADEERIFIGDLWQKSKAIGFFCNMLVKFKESLLRCSCWEFPEQVLKYLEVEQLYNSIISAEKREELHDKAVLRRSLPELSEGDTVPDVLDFLYRSLEYRKKMQSGLKQMLLRRAAEFDALTDMQKEEGATRTAVQESLLRNRTEKLVRLFELSELECNLVLLLYLQQSGFWDMDDLFYTRKQSRNCDLPHNLAAALNVSERELLALLSGKSRLRRFGII
;
A
#
# COMPACT_ATOMS: atom_id res chain seq x y z
N MET A 1 -22.91 37.23 52.44
CA MET A 1 -22.88 35.76 52.42
C MET A 1 -23.28 35.31 51.03
N CYS A 2 -22.31 34.92 50.20
CA CYS A 2 -22.53 34.41 48.85
C CYS A 2 -22.05 32.95 48.82
N PRO A 3 -22.86 31.98 48.34
CA PRO A 3 -22.40 30.61 48.23
C PRO A 3 -21.51 30.45 46.98
N HIS A 4 -20.37 29.80 47.16
CA HIS A 4 -19.49 29.34 46.10
C HIS A 4 -20.22 28.28 45.25
N LEU A 5 -20.53 28.60 43.98
CA LEU A 5 -20.76 27.58 42.96
C LEU A 5 -19.41 27.10 42.45
N CYS A 6 -18.96 25.94 42.93
CA CYS A 6 -17.96 25.15 42.24
C CYS A 6 -18.64 24.55 40.99
N ILE A 7 -18.44 25.19 39.84
CA ILE A 7 -18.77 24.60 38.54
C ILE A 7 -17.74 23.50 38.31
N GLY A 8 -18.12 22.26 38.58
CA GLY A 8 -17.35 21.10 38.17
C GLY A 8 -17.19 21.13 36.65
N LEU A 9 -15.93 21.19 36.18
CA LEU A 9 -15.61 20.86 34.80
C LEU A 9 -16.17 19.46 34.52
N PRO A 10 -16.84 19.23 33.38
CA PRO A 10 -17.28 17.89 33.03
C PRO A 10 -16.04 16.98 32.93
N PRO A 11 -16.13 15.71 33.36
CA PRO A 11 -15.04 14.76 33.14
C PRO A 11 -14.74 14.71 31.65
N LYS A 12 -13.45 14.79 31.28
CA LYS A 12 -12.98 14.48 29.93
C LYS A 12 -13.51 13.10 29.58
N ARG A 13 -14.57 13.04 28.76
CA ARG A 13 -15.03 11.79 28.18
C ARG A 13 -13.90 11.24 27.33
N ASP A 14 -13.68 9.94 27.41
CA ASP A 14 -12.61 9.18 26.80
C ASP A 14 -12.69 9.14 25.26
N ALA A 15 -12.62 10.31 24.61
CA ALA A 15 -12.76 10.48 23.16
C ALA A 15 -11.68 9.74 22.35
N SER A 16 -10.55 9.43 22.99
CA SER A 16 -9.48 8.63 22.38
C SER A 16 -9.89 7.18 22.17
N THR A 17 -10.59 6.57 23.14
CA THR A 17 -11.01 5.16 23.04
C THR A 17 -12.08 4.95 21.97
N ASP A 18 -13.04 5.88 21.88
CA ASP A 18 -14.11 5.81 20.88
C ASP A 18 -13.57 5.98 19.44
N PHE A 19 -12.63 6.91 19.24
CA PHE A 19 -11.96 7.13 17.94
C PHE A 19 -11.21 5.88 17.44
N PHE A 20 -10.40 5.26 18.31
CA PHE A 20 -9.64 4.06 17.91
C PHE A 20 -10.53 2.83 17.72
N VAL A 21 -11.68 2.74 18.40
CA VAL A 21 -12.64 1.64 18.16
C VAL A 21 -13.34 1.83 16.82
N GLU A 22 -13.83 3.04 16.52
CA GLU A 22 -14.47 3.36 15.23
C GLU A 22 -13.51 3.17 14.05
N ILE A 23 -12.25 3.60 14.18
CA ILE A 23 -11.21 3.37 13.16
C ILE A 23 -10.93 1.89 12.97
N ARG A 24 -10.90 1.10 14.05
CA ARG A 24 -10.63 -0.34 13.94
C ARG A 24 -11.71 -1.06 13.15
N GLU A 25 -12.98 -0.77 13.39
CA GLU A 25 -14.08 -1.39 12.64
C GLU A 25 -14.09 -0.93 11.18
N ALA A 26 -13.86 0.37 10.94
CA ALA A 26 -13.74 0.92 9.58
C ALA A 26 -12.53 0.34 8.82
N ASP A 27 -11.42 0.08 9.51
CA ASP A 27 -10.22 -0.54 8.93
C ASP A 27 -10.47 -1.97 8.49
N GLU A 28 -11.13 -2.80 9.32
CA GLU A 28 -11.44 -4.17 8.93
C GLU A 28 -12.31 -4.19 7.67
N GLU A 29 -13.37 -3.39 7.61
CA GLU A 29 -14.24 -3.32 6.45
C GLU A 29 -13.47 -2.86 5.20
N ARG A 30 -12.71 -1.77 5.30
CA ARG A 30 -11.93 -1.20 4.19
C ARG A 30 -10.84 -2.14 3.67
N ILE A 31 -10.13 -2.82 4.58
CA ILE A 31 -8.98 -3.69 4.24
C ILE A 31 -9.47 -5.02 3.69
N PHE A 32 -10.54 -5.59 4.23
CA PHE A 32 -11.00 -6.93 3.86
C PHE A 32 -12.17 -6.98 2.86
N ILE A 33 -12.70 -5.83 2.44
CA ILE A 33 -13.63 -5.77 1.30
C ILE A 33 -12.90 -5.97 -0.03
N GLY A 34 -13.58 -6.58 -1.01
CA GLY A 34 -13.08 -6.71 -2.38
C GLY A 34 -12.24 -7.96 -2.62
N ASP A 35 -11.48 -7.95 -3.71
CA ASP A 35 -10.65 -9.07 -4.14
C ASP A 35 -9.32 -9.11 -3.36
N LEU A 36 -9.26 -9.97 -2.33
CA LEU A 36 -8.08 -10.12 -1.47
C LEU A 36 -6.87 -10.67 -2.22
N TRP A 37 -7.10 -11.53 -3.22
CA TRP A 37 -6.02 -12.05 -4.06
C TRP A 37 -5.41 -10.93 -4.91
N GLN A 38 -6.24 -10.05 -5.48
CA GLN A 38 -5.79 -8.85 -6.18
C GLN A 38 -4.94 -7.96 -5.26
N LYS A 39 -5.41 -7.70 -4.03
CA LYS A 39 -4.68 -6.94 -3.00
C LYS A 39 -3.32 -7.58 -2.68
N SER A 40 -3.28 -8.91 -2.48
CA SER A 40 -2.04 -9.66 -2.24
C SER A 40 -1.03 -9.50 -3.38
N LYS A 41 -1.46 -9.63 -4.64
CA LYS A 41 -0.58 -9.42 -5.81
C LYS A 41 -0.07 -7.99 -5.91
N ALA A 42 -0.92 -7.00 -5.67
CA ALA A 42 -0.53 -5.60 -5.65
C ALA A 42 0.52 -5.32 -4.56
N ILE A 43 0.36 -5.90 -3.36
CA ILE A 43 1.35 -5.81 -2.29
C ILE A 43 2.72 -6.36 -2.75
N GLY A 44 2.73 -7.52 -3.43
CA GLY A 44 3.95 -8.10 -3.96
C GLY A 44 4.69 -7.14 -4.90
N PHE A 45 3.98 -6.57 -5.87
CA PHE A 45 4.56 -5.60 -6.80
C PHE A 45 5.03 -4.32 -6.09
N PHE A 46 4.25 -3.81 -5.14
CA PHE A 46 4.62 -2.64 -4.35
C PHE A 46 5.91 -2.88 -3.56
N CYS A 47 6.02 -4.01 -2.87
CA CYS A 47 7.20 -4.37 -2.08
C CYS A 47 8.47 -4.48 -2.93
N ASN A 48 8.35 -4.95 -4.18
CA ASN A 48 9.47 -5.03 -5.11
C ASN A 48 9.98 -3.63 -5.50
N MET A 49 9.07 -2.68 -5.69
CA MET A 49 9.42 -1.30 -6.04
C MET A 49 9.82 -0.43 -4.85
N LEU A 50 9.33 -0.70 -3.64
CA LEU A 50 9.55 0.15 -2.46
C LEU A 50 11.04 0.42 -2.18
N VAL A 51 11.91 -0.57 -2.45
CA VAL A 51 13.36 -0.48 -2.28
C VAL A 51 14.04 0.31 -3.41
N LYS A 52 13.35 0.51 -4.53
CA LYS A 52 13.82 1.17 -5.75
C LYS A 52 13.26 2.59 -5.92
N PHE A 53 12.35 3.03 -5.04
CA PHE A 53 11.86 4.40 -5.06
C PHE A 53 13.03 5.39 -5.01
N LYS A 54 13.11 6.24 -6.04
CA LYS A 54 14.12 7.32 -6.13
C LYS A 54 13.77 8.43 -5.16
N GLU A 55 14.78 9.15 -4.69
CA GLU A 55 14.65 10.24 -3.72
C GLU A 55 13.71 11.38 -4.18
N SER A 56 13.37 11.43 -5.47
CA SER A 56 12.56 12.45 -6.12
C SER A 56 11.14 11.99 -6.46
N LEU A 57 10.45 11.25 -5.59
CA LEU A 57 9.01 11.08 -5.72
C LEU A 57 8.35 12.47 -5.65
N LEU A 58 7.74 12.89 -6.76
CA LEU A 58 7.19 14.25 -6.91
C LEU A 58 5.81 14.42 -6.25
N ARG A 59 5.14 13.32 -5.90
CA ARG A 59 3.77 13.26 -5.39
C ARG A 59 3.59 12.11 -4.39
N CYS A 60 2.61 12.29 -3.50
CA CYS A 60 2.32 11.41 -2.36
C CYS A 60 1.40 10.23 -2.69
N SER A 61 0.86 10.11 -3.91
CA SER A 61 -0.20 9.13 -4.22
C SER A 61 0.25 7.67 -4.10
N CYS A 62 1.55 7.37 -4.27
CA CYS A 62 2.06 6.02 -4.04
C CYS A 62 1.86 5.55 -2.59
N TRP A 63 1.73 6.48 -1.62
CA TRP A 63 1.51 6.18 -0.21
C TRP A 63 0.03 5.93 0.14
N GLU A 64 -0.90 6.18 -0.80
CA GLU A 64 -2.32 5.82 -0.67
C GLU A 64 -2.51 4.30 -0.71
N PHE A 65 -1.66 3.56 -1.44
CA PHE A 65 -1.78 2.10 -1.50
C PHE A 65 -1.56 1.41 -0.14
N PRO A 66 -0.48 1.71 0.62
CA PRO A 66 -0.34 1.26 2.00
C PRO A 66 -1.58 1.54 2.87
N GLU A 67 -2.20 2.71 2.73
CA GLU A 67 -3.43 3.02 3.45
C GLU A 67 -4.52 2.00 3.12
N GLN A 68 -4.75 1.66 1.85
CA GLN A 68 -5.78 0.70 1.42
C GLN A 68 -5.65 -0.72 2.01
N VAL A 69 -4.47 -1.12 2.47
CA VAL A 69 -4.18 -2.51 2.90
C VAL A 69 -3.65 -2.64 4.32
N LEU A 70 -3.28 -1.54 4.99
CA LEU A 70 -2.81 -1.53 6.37
C LEU A 70 -3.80 -0.82 7.28
N LYS A 71 -3.82 -1.23 8.55
CA LYS A 71 -4.59 -0.57 9.61
C LYS A 71 -3.89 0.70 10.04
N TYR A 72 -4.65 1.70 10.47
CA TYR A 72 -4.10 2.93 11.05
C TYR A 72 -3.15 2.62 12.22
N LEU A 73 -3.58 1.74 13.13
CA LEU A 73 -2.78 1.34 14.28
C LEU A 73 -1.46 0.65 13.89
N GLU A 74 -1.45 -0.09 12.79
CA GLU A 74 -0.23 -0.73 12.28
C GLU A 74 0.78 0.34 11.84
N VAL A 75 0.32 1.36 11.11
CA VAL A 75 1.17 2.47 10.65
C VAL A 75 1.63 3.33 11.82
N GLU A 76 0.76 3.58 12.80
CA GLU A 76 1.10 4.30 14.03
C GLU A 76 2.21 3.59 14.82
N GLN A 77 2.10 2.26 14.96
CA GLN A 77 3.14 1.45 15.60
C GLN A 77 4.47 1.50 14.85
N LEU A 78 4.43 1.46 13.51
CA LEU A 78 5.62 1.67 12.69
C LEU A 78 6.23 3.04 12.98
N TYR A 79 5.40 4.10 12.99
CA TYR A 79 5.88 5.45 13.22
C TYR A 79 6.52 5.60 14.61
N ASN A 80 5.85 5.10 15.65
CA ASN A 80 6.33 5.07 17.03
C ASN A 80 7.63 4.28 17.19
N SER A 81 7.85 3.23 16.39
CA SER A 81 9.10 2.47 16.40
C SER A 81 10.29 3.23 15.80
N ILE A 82 10.03 4.23 14.95
CA ILE A 82 11.04 5.05 14.28
C ILE A 82 11.30 6.34 15.06
N ILE A 83 10.22 7.01 15.47
CA ILE A 83 10.23 8.22 16.31
C ILE A 83 9.19 8.01 17.41
N SER A 84 9.63 7.87 18.65
CA SER A 84 8.72 7.70 19.79
C SER A 84 7.79 8.90 19.95
N ALA A 85 6.60 8.69 20.50
CA ALA A 85 5.64 9.75 20.79
C ALA A 85 6.27 10.88 21.64
N GLU A 86 7.00 10.54 22.71
CA GLU A 86 7.74 11.49 23.54
C GLU A 86 8.72 12.35 22.73
N LYS A 87 9.45 11.75 21.79
CA LYS A 87 10.38 12.48 20.93
C LYS A 87 9.64 13.38 19.94
N ARG A 88 8.44 13.01 19.49
CA ARG A 88 7.62 13.86 18.62
C ARG A 88 7.06 15.05 19.38
N GLU A 89 6.55 14.85 20.60
CA GLU A 89 6.12 15.92 21.50
C GLU A 89 7.27 16.91 21.77
N GLU A 90 8.46 16.42 22.11
CA GLU A 90 9.64 17.27 22.31
C GLU A 90 10.03 18.08 21.07
N LEU A 91 9.85 17.51 19.87
CA LEU A 91 10.17 18.17 18.61
C LEU A 91 9.10 19.19 18.21
N HIS A 92 7.84 18.95 18.57
CA HIS A 92 6.75 19.93 18.45
C HIS A 92 7.03 21.18 19.30
N ASP A 93 7.48 20.99 20.54
CA ASP A 93 7.76 22.10 21.46
C ASP A 93 8.98 22.94 21.06
N LYS A 94 9.93 22.36 20.32
CA LYS A 94 11.19 23.00 19.90
C LYS A 94 11.10 23.79 18.59
N ALA A 95 9.90 24.00 18.03
CA ALA A 95 9.63 24.44 16.66
C ALA A 95 10.59 25.49 16.04
N VAL A 96 11.68 25.00 15.44
CA VAL A 96 12.45 25.64 14.34
C VAL A 96 12.34 24.80 13.05
N LEU A 97 11.64 23.66 13.08
CA LEU A 97 11.39 22.85 11.89
C LEU A 97 10.05 23.24 11.26
N ARG A 98 10.12 23.86 10.08
CA ARG A 98 9.01 24.41 9.28
C ARG A 98 7.98 23.38 8.75
N ARG A 99 7.90 22.18 9.32
CA ARG A 99 6.86 21.18 9.02
C ARG A 99 6.50 20.51 10.33
N SER A 100 5.25 20.66 10.76
CA SER A 100 4.65 19.87 11.84
C SER A 100 4.93 18.39 11.55
N LEU A 101 5.33 17.65 12.58
CA LEU A 101 5.35 16.19 12.50
C LEU A 101 3.91 15.74 12.28
N PRO A 102 3.63 14.85 11.31
CA PRO A 102 2.27 14.38 11.08
C PRO A 102 1.84 13.46 12.23
N GLU A 103 0.65 13.68 12.78
CA GLU A 103 0.08 12.88 13.86
C GLU A 103 -1.27 12.31 13.45
N LEU A 104 -1.37 10.98 13.37
CA LEU A 104 -2.61 10.27 13.01
C LEU A 104 -3.74 10.56 14.01
N SER A 105 -3.39 10.75 15.28
CA SER A 105 -4.33 11.12 16.36
C SER A 105 -4.89 12.54 16.20
N GLU A 106 -4.22 13.41 15.45
CA GLU A 106 -4.64 14.79 15.18
C GLU A 106 -5.33 14.95 13.82
N GLY A 107 -5.53 13.83 13.09
CA GLY A 107 -6.25 13.80 11.82
C GLY A 107 -5.37 13.80 10.57
N ASP A 108 -4.04 13.71 10.72
CA ASP A 108 -3.17 13.42 9.57
C ASP A 108 -3.40 12.00 9.05
N THR A 109 -3.11 11.79 7.76
CA THR A 109 -3.39 10.52 7.08
C THR A 109 -2.18 9.59 7.07
N VAL A 110 -2.41 8.30 6.82
CA VAL A 110 -1.32 7.32 6.59
C VAL A 110 -0.34 7.80 5.50
N PRO A 111 -0.79 8.32 4.34
CA PRO A 111 0.08 8.93 3.35
C PRO A 111 0.99 10.04 3.88
N ASP A 112 0.48 10.92 4.75
CA ASP A 112 1.24 12.04 5.29
C ASP A 112 2.42 11.57 6.15
N VAL A 113 2.17 10.58 7.02
CA VAL A 113 3.20 9.96 7.86
C VAL A 113 4.27 9.27 7.01
N LEU A 114 3.85 8.47 6.03
CA LEU A 114 4.77 7.73 5.16
C LEU A 114 5.60 8.67 4.28
N ASP A 115 5.00 9.74 3.74
CA ASP A 115 5.71 10.76 2.96
C ASP A 115 6.75 11.51 3.83
N PHE A 116 6.37 11.92 5.04
CA PHE A 116 7.28 12.56 5.99
C PHE A 116 8.50 11.68 6.29
N LEU A 117 8.26 10.41 6.64
CA LEU A 117 9.32 9.44 6.94
C LEU A 117 10.19 9.15 5.71
N TYR A 118 9.60 9.12 4.51
CA TYR A 118 10.34 8.89 3.27
C TYR A 118 11.26 10.05 2.91
N ARG A 119 10.78 11.29 3.05
CA ARG A 119 11.58 12.49 2.75
C ARG A 119 12.76 12.66 3.70
N SER A 120 12.65 12.15 4.92
CA SER A 120 13.70 12.20 5.94
C SER A 120 14.74 11.09 5.73
N LEU A 121 15.95 11.44 5.29
CA LEU A 121 17.05 10.48 5.04
C LEU A 121 17.37 9.61 6.27
N GLU A 122 17.25 10.18 7.47
CA GLU A 122 17.47 9.49 8.75
C GLU A 122 16.48 8.32 8.94
N TYR A 123 15.24 8.49 8.51
CA TYR A 123 14.13 7.57 8.80
C TYR A 123 13.77 6.66 7.62
N ARG A 124 14.09 7.08 6.38
CA ARG A 124 13.69 6.42 5.15
C ARG A 124 13.95 4.91 5.15
N LYS A 125 15.17 4.48 5.47
CA LYS A 125 15.55 3.05 5.44
C LYS A 125 14.77 2.23 6.48
N LYS A 126 14.58 2.77 7.68
CA LYS A 126 13.81 2.11 8.74
C LYS A 126 12.35 1.99 8.35
N MET A 127 11.77 3.08 7.81
CA MET A 127 10.40 3.10 7.29
C MET A 127 10.23 2.07 6.17
N GLN A 128 11.08 2.08 5.14
CA GLN A 128 10.97 1.13 4.01
C GLN A 128 11.07 -0.32 4.48
N SER A 129 11.99 -0.62 5.39
CA SER A 129 12.15 -1.98 5.92
C SER A 129 10.94 -2.43 6.75
N GLY A 130 10.46 -1.57 7.65
CA GLY A 130 9.31 -1.89 8.50
C GLY A 130 8.02 -2.03 7.68
N LEU A 131 7.77 -1.07 6.79
CA LEU A 131 6.62 -1.08 5.89
C LEU A 131 6.61 -2.35 5.02
N LYS A 132 7.76 -2.72 4.43
CA LYS A 132 7.89 -3.96 3.65
C LYS A 132 7.48 -5.19 4.46
N GLN A 133 7.93 -5.30 5.70
CA GLN A 133 7.60 -6.46 6.55
C GLN A 133 6.11 -6.53 6.86
N MET A 134 5.48 -5.39 7.17
CA MET A 134 4.05 -5.32 7.46
C MET A 134 3.21 -5.70 6.24
N LEU A 135 3.56 -5.14 5.07
CA LEU A 135 2.90 -5.45 3.81
C LEU A 135 3.02 -6.94 3.47
N LEU A 136 4.22 -7.53 3.56
CA LEU A 136 4.40 -8.96 3.29
C LEU A 136 3.59 -9.85 4.26
N ARG A 137 3.47 -9.45 5.53
CA ARG A 137 2.59 -10.15 6.49
C ARG A 137 1.13 -10.05 6.05
N ARG A 138 0.66 -8.87 5.63
CA ARG A 138 -0.71 -8.67 5.14
C ARG A 138 -1.00 -9.48 3.87
N ALA A 139 -0.05 -9.57 2.94
CA ALA A 139 -0.20 -10.41 1.74
C ALA A 139 -0.38 -11.88 2.11
N ALA A 140 0.42 -12.40 3.05
CA ALA A 140 0.29 -13.78 3.52
C ALA A 140 -1.07 -14.05 4.19
N GLU A 141 -1.61 -13.07 4.93
CA GLU A 141 -2.94 -13.15 5.53
C GLU A 141 -4.05 -13.18 4.47
N PHE A 142 -3.97 -12.31 3.45
CA PHE A 142 -4.90 -12.32 2.32
C PHE A 142 -4.85 -13.63 1.53
N ASP A 143 -3.66 -14.17 1.29
CA ASP A 143 -3.50 -15.46 0.62
C ASP A 143 -4.14 -16.59 1.44
N ALA A 144 -3.89 -16.63 2.75
CA ALA A 144 -4.49 -17.63 3.64
C ALA A 144 -6.02 -17.54 3.67
N LEU A 145 -6.60 -16.34 3.76
CA LEU A 145 -8.05 -16.14 3.70
C LEU A 145 -8.63 -16.57 2.35
N THR A 146 -7.95 -16.26 1.24
CA THR A 146 -8.37 -16.67 -0.10
C THR A 146 -8.35 -18.19 -0.26
N ASP A 147 -7.35 -18.86 0.32
CA ASP A 147 -7.23 -20.32 0.23
C ASP A 147 -8.23 -21.03 1.16
N MET A 148 -8.51 -20.52 2.36
CA MET A 148 -9.59 -21.03 3.21
C MET A 148 -10.97 -20.91 2.53
N GLN A 149 -11.24 -19.78 1.87
CA GLN A 149 -12.47 -19.58 1.09
C GLN A 149 -12.64 -20.60 -0.05
N LYS A 150 -11.54 -21.15 -0.57
CA LYS A 150 -11.56 -22.18 -1.60
C LYS A 150 -11.89 -23.57 -1.05
N GLU A 151 -11.45 -23.87 0.17
CA GLU A 151 -11.64 -25.16 0.83
C GLU A 151 -13.05 -25.32 1.44
N GLU A 152 -13.64 -24.24 1.97
CA GLU A 152 -14.95 -24.27 2.65
C GLU A 152 -16.18 -24.30 1.73
N GLY A 153 -15.97 -24.44 0.41
CA GLY A 153 -17.04 -24.79 -0.53
C GLY A 153 -18.30 -23.93 -0.46
N ALA A 154 -18.23 -22.66 -0.88
CA ALA A 154 -19.38 -21.86 -1.30
C ALA A 154 -20.62 -21.89 -0.37
N THR A 155 -20.45 -21.81 0.96
CA THR A 155 -21.59 -21.75 1.88
C THR A 155 -21.93 -20.31 2.28
N ARG A 156 -22.86 -19.71 1.52
CA ARG A 156 -23.92 -18.78 1.98
C ARG A 156 -23.55 -17.45 2.67
N THR A 157 -22.50 -16.78 2.21
CA THR A 157 -22.56 -15.31 2.06
C THR A 157 -21.92 -14.96 0.72
N ALA A 158 -22.67 -14.25 -0.10
CA ALA A 158 -22.44 -14.14 -1.52
C ALA A 158 -21.08 -13.51 -1.87
N VAL A 159 -20.29 -14.28 -2.62
CA VAL A 159 -19.51 -13.84 -3.79
C VAL A 159 -18.45 -12.78 -3.53
N GLN A 160 -17.24 -13.26 -3.25
CA GLN A 160 -16.12 -12.88 -4.12
C GLN A 160 -15.09 -13.99 -4.14
N GLU A 161 -15.44 -15.13 -4.77
CA GLU A 161 -14.39 -15.85 -5.50
C GLU A 161 -13.63 -14.80 -6.31
N SER A 162 -12.31 -14.75 -6.19
CA SER A 162 -11.52 -13.76 -6.92
C SER A 162 -11.76 -13.93 -8.41
N LEU A 163 -12.66 -13.11 -8.95
CA LEU A 163 -13.02 -13.12 -10.37
C LEU A 163 -11.76 -12.86 -11.19
N LEU A 164 -10.83 -12.06 -10.65
CA LEU A 164 -9.55 -11.80 -11.26
C LEU A 164 -8.66 -13.04 -11.24
N ARG A 165 -8.53 -13.77 -10.12
CA ARG A 165 -7.77 -15.04 -10.05
C ARG A 165 -8.32 -16.04 -11.05
N ASN A 166 -9.63 -16.27 -11.06
CA ASN A 166 -10.27 -17.22 -11.98
C ASN A 166 -10.09 -16.82 -13.45
N ARG A 167 -10.21 -15.53 -13.78
CA ARG A 167 -9.94 -15.02 -15.14
C ARG A 167 -8.47 -15.18 -15.51
N THR A 168 -7.57 -14.92 -14.57
CA THR A 168 -6.13 -15.05 -14.77
C THR A 168 -5.72 -16.50 -14.99
N GLU A 169 -6.24 -17.44 -14.19
CA GLU A 169 -6.01 -18.87 -14.38
C GLU A 169 -6.53 -19.34 -15.75
N LYS A 170 -7.68 -18.81 -16.21
CA LYS A 170 -8.17 -19.06 -17.57
C LYS A 170 -7.24 -18.52 -18.64
N LEU A 171 -6.74 -17.28 -18.50
CA LEU A 171 -5.77 -16.69 -19.43
C LEU A 171 -4.49 -17.52 -19.51
N VAL A 172 -3.94 -17.92 -18.36
CA VAL A 172 -2.75 -18.78 -18.27
C VAL A 172 -2.98 -20.08 -19.00
N ARG A 173 -4.14 -20.74 -18.84
CA ARG A 173 -4.45 -22.00 -19.53
C ARG A 173 -4.66 -21.82 -21.03
N LEU A 174 -5.36 -20.77 -21.45
CA LEU A 174 -5.69 -20.53 -22.86
C LEU A 174 -4.48 -20.14 -23.70
N PHE A 175 -3.59 -19.32 -23.13
CA PHE A 175 -2.43 -18.78 -23.84
C PHE A 175 -1.12 -19.41 -23.42
N GLU A 176 -1.18 -20.42 -22.53
CA GLU A 176 -0.02 -21.08 -21.92
C GLU A 176 0.97 -20.09 -21.31
N LEU A 177 0.49 -19.02 -20.66
CA LEU A 177 1.40 -17.97 -20.16
C LEU A 177 2.33 -18.52 -19.08
N SER A 178 3.60 -18.13 -19.14
CA SER A 178 4.51 -18.32 -18.00
C SER A 178 4.06 -17.49 -16.80
N GLU A 179 4.56 -17.81 -15.61
CA GLU A 179 4.27 -17.05 -14.39
C GLU A 179 4.67 -15.57 -14.53
N LEU A 180 5.81 -15.30 -15.17
CA LEU A 180 6.26 -13.93 -15.41
C LEU A 180 5.36 -13.16 -16.39
N GLU A 181 4.90 -13.82 -17.46
CA GLU A 181 3.93 -13.23 -18.40
C GLU A 181 2.60 -12.93 -17.71
N CYS A 182 2.15 -13.84 -16.86
CA CYS A 182 0.96 -13.67 -16.05
C CYS A 182 1.09 -12.46 -15.09
N ASN A 183 2.21 -12.37 -14.39
CA ASN A 183 2.49 -11.25 -13.49
C ASN A 183 2.58 -9.91 -14.22
N LEU A 184 3.12 -9.87 -15.45
CA LEU A 184 3.12 -8.67 -16.28
C LEU A 184 1.68 -8.25 -16.64
N VAL A 185 0.84 -9.20 -17.07
CA VAL A 185 -0.58 -8.89 -17.39
C VAL A 185 -1.33 -8.38 -16.17
N LEU A 186 -1.13 -9.01 -15.01
CA LEU A 186 -1.72 -8.57 -13.74
C LEU A 186 -1.26 -7.17 -13.37
N LEU A 187 0.05 -6.89 -13.47
CA LEU A 187 0.60 -5.57 -13.17
C LEU A 187 -0.02 -4.48 -14.07
N LEU A 188 -0.12 -4.74 -15.38
CA LEU A 188 -0.75 -3.83 -16.33
C LEU A 188 -2.24 -3.62 -16.04
N TYR A 189 -2.96 -4.68 -15.68
CA TYR A 189 -4.36 -4.58 -15.29
C TYR A 189 -4.54 -3.73 -14.01
N LEU A 190 -3.72 -3.95 -12.98
CA LEU A 190 -3.78 -3.20 -11.73
C LEU A 190 -3.54 -1.70 -11.96
N GLN A 191 -2.59 -1.37 -12.82
CA GLN A 191 -2.31 0.01 -13.22
C GLN A 191 -3.47 0.62 -14.01
N GLN A 192 -4.00 -0.07 -15.02
CA GLN A 192 -5.07 0.45 -15.90
C GLN A 192 -6.44 0.54 -15.21
N SER A 193 -6.69 -0.32 -14.22
CA SER A 193 -7.96 -0.33 -13.47
C SER A 193 -8.08 0.83 -12.48
N GLY A 194 -7.01 1.59 -12.23
CA GLY A 194 -6.97 2.63 -11.20
C GLY A 194 -7.01 2.08 -9.77
N PHE A 195 -6.94 0.75 -9.60
CA PHE A 195 -6.83 0.11 -8.29
C PHE A 195 -5.54 0.53 -7.59
N TRP A 196 -4.46 0.60 -8.37
CA TRP A 196 -3.15 1.03 -7.89
C TRP A 196 -2.69 2.22 -8.72
N ASP A 197 -2.96 3.43 -8.22
CA ASP A 197 -2.46 4.65 -8.84
C ASP A 197 -0.96 4.79 -8.58
N MET A 198 -0.19 4.41 -9.60
CA MET A 198 1.26 4.57 -9.64
C MET A 198 1.67 5.45 -10.82
N ASP A 199 0.82 6.43 -11.16
CA ASP A 199 1.09 7.36 -12.24
C ASP A 199 2.47 8.01 -12.09
N ASP A 200 2.92 8.33 -10.89
CA ASP A 200 4.25 8.95 -10.70
C ASP A 200 5.44 8.00 -10.94
N LEU A 201 5.22 6.68 -10.85
CA LEU A 201 6.25 5.67 -11.14
C LEU A 201 6.21 5.21 -12.59
N PHE A 202 5.05 5.18 -13.23
CA PHE A 202 4.90 4.67 -14.60
C PHE A 202 4.69 5.78 -15.65
N TYR A 203 4.32 6.99 -15.25
CA TYR A 203 4.13 8.17 -16.10
C TYR A 203 4.93 9.39 -15.61
N THR A 204 6.03 9.70 -16.29
CA THR A 204 6.66 11.02 -16.20
C THR A 204 5.80 12.04 -16.97
N ARG A 205 4.88 12.74 -16.29
CA ARG A 205 4.10 13.87 -16.88
C ARG A 205 4.97 15.01 -17.43
N LYS A 206 6.27 15.03 -17.10
CA LYS A 206 7.24 15.94 -17.72
C LYS A 206 8.12 15.14 -18.68
N GLN A 207 8.20 15.63 -19.92
CA GLN A 207 9.09 15.20 -21.01
C GLN A 207 10.58 15.17 -20.61
N SER A 208 10.94 14.32 -19.65
CA SER A 208 12.31 13.88 -19.43
C SER A 208 12.61 12.85 -20.51
N ARG A 209 13.72 13.02 -21.22
CA ARG A 209 14.18 12.13 -22.30
C ARG A 209 14.47 10.68 -21.88
N ASN A 210 14.25 10.34 -20.60
CA ASN A 210 14.42 8.99 -20.06
C ASN A 210 13.07 8.45 -19.60
N CYS A 211 12.45 7.64 -20.46
CA CYS A 211 11.30 6.83 -20.09
C CYS A 211 11.81 5.69 -19.19
N ASP A 212 11.75 5.87 -17.86
CA ASP A 212 12.13 4.85 -16.88
C ASP A 212 11.11 3.69 -16.80
N LEU A 213 10.11 3.66 -17.69
CA LEU A 213 9.03 2.66 -17.69
C LEU A 213 9.55 1.21 -17.74
N PRO A 214 10.49 0.82 -18.63
CA PRO A 214 11.03 -0.54 -18.60
C PRO A 214 11.75 -0.85 -17.28
N HIS A 215 12.43 0.12 -16.70
CA HIS A 215 13.14 -0.04 -15.43
C HIS A 215 12.15 -0.28 -14.27
N ASN A 216 11.09 0.52 -14.19
CA ASN A 216 10.10 0.43 -13.11
C ASN A 216 9.21 -0.82 -13.26
N LEU A 217 8.86 -1.21 -14.48
CA LEU A 217 8.18 -2.49 -14.75
C LEU A 217 9.06 -3.68 -14.37
N ALA A 218 10.35 -3.66 -14.72
CA ALA A 218 11.29 -4.72 -14.35
C ALA A 218 11.45 -4.79 -12.82
N ALA A 219 11.53 -3.64 -12.15
CA ALA A 219 11.56 -3.56 -10.69
C ALA A 219 10.29 -4.13 -10.05
N ALA A 220 9.10 -3.76 -10.53
CA ALA A 220 7.83 -4.27 -10.01
C ALA A 220 7.73 -5.80 -10.15
N LEU A 221 8.18 -6.34 -11.28
CA LEU A 221 8.21 -7.78 -11.55
C LEU A 221 9.39 -8.50 -10.89
N ASN A 222 10.30 -7.76 -10.23
CA ASN A 222 11.53 -8.28 -9.63
C ASN A 222 12.42 -9.05 -10.63
N VAL A 223 12.55 -8.52 -11.84
CA VAL A 223 13.40 -9.07 -12.91
C VAL A 223 14.39 -8.02 -13.41
N SER A 224 15.38 -8.47 -14.18
CA SER A 224 16.27 -7.55 -14.89
C SER A 224 15.55 -6.90 -16.08
N GLU A 225 16.00 -5.70 -16.46
CA GLU A 225 15.48 -5.02 -17.65
C GLU A 225 15.67 -5.87 -18.93
N ARG A 226 16.74 -6.67 -18.99
CA ARG A 226 16.97 -7.60 -20.11
C ARG A 226 15.90 -8.69 -20.19
N GLU A 227 15.51 -9.26 -19.05
CA GLU A 227 14.43 -10.25 -18.98
C GLU A 227 13.09 -9.64 -19.36
N LEU A 228 12.80 -8.41 -18.90
CA LEU A 228 11.60 -7.68 -19.34
C LEU A 228 11.62 -7.44 -20.85
N LEU A 229 12.73 -6.99 -21.43
CA LEU A 229 12.82 -6.76 -22.88
C LEU A 229 12.65 -8.06 -23.67
N ALA A 230 13.14 -9.20 -23.16
CA ALA A 230 12.89 -10.51 -23.75
C ALA A 230 11.40 -10.89 -23.68
N LEU A 231 10.75 -10.62 -22.54
CA LEU A 231 9.31 -10.81 -22.33
C LEU A 231 8.46 -9.93 -23.25
N LEU A 232 8.92 -8.71 -23.53
CA LEU A 232 8.30 -7.76 -24.45
C LEU A 232 8.75 -7.97 -25.90
N SER A 233 9.57 -8.98 -26.21
CA SER A 233 10.01 -9.26 -27.58
C SER A 233 8.92 -10.01 -28.36
N GLY A 234 9.03 -10.02 -29.70
CA GLY A 234 8.09 -10.74 -30.58
C GLY A 234 8.03 -12.26 -30.37
N LYS A 235 8.90 -12.83 -29.54
CA LYS A 235 8.94 -14.26 -29.23
C LYS A 235 8.08 -14.65 -28.02
N SER A 236 7.59 -13.69 -27.24
CA SER A 236 6.73 -14.01 -26.09
C SER A 236 5.33 -14.39 -26.50
N ARG A 237 4.65 -15.17 -25.65
CA ARG A 237 3.25 -15.56 -25.88
C ARG A 237 2.35 -14.32 -25.82
N LEU A 238 2.69 -13.35 -24.98
CA LEU A 238 1.97 -12.08 -24.87
C LEU A 238 1.85 -11.34 -26.21
N ARG A 239 2.95 -11.16 -26.96
CA ARG A 239 2.89 -10.54 -28.29
C ARG A 239 2.30 -11.47 -29.35
N ARG A 240 2.63 -12.77 -29.31
CA ARG A 240 2.10 -13.74 -30.28
C ARG A 240 0.57 -13.78 -30.30
N PHE A 241 -0.06 -13.60 -29.14
CA PHE A 241 -1.51 -13.58 -29.00
C PHE A 241 -2.11 -12.17 -28.96
N GLY A 242 -1.31 -11.12 -29.16
CA GLY A 242 -1.78 -9.72 -29.18
C GLY A 242 -2.33 -9.23 -27.84
N ILE A 243 -1.84 -9.77 -26.72
CA ILE A 243 -2.22 -9.36 -25.36
C ILE A 243 -1.56 -8.03 -24.99
N ILE A 244 -0.36 -7.77 -25.53
CA ILE A 244 0.42 -6.52 -25.40
C ILE A 244 0.92 -6.03 -26.76
#